data_AF-A0A7J3QEL5-F1
#
_entry.id   AF-A0A7J3QEL5-F1
#
_cell.length_a   1.000
_cell.length_b   1.000
_cell.length_c   1.000
_cell.angle_alpha   90.00
_cell.angle_beta   90.00
_cell.angle_gamma   90.00
#
_symmetry.space_group_name_H-M   'P 1'
#
loop_
_entity.id
_entity.type
_entity.pdbx_description
1 polymer ?
#
loop_
_entity_poly.entity_id
_entity_poly.type
_entity_poly.pdbx_seq_one_letter_code
_entity_poly.pdbx_strand_id
1 'polypeptide(L)'
;MSKGFKVALLGPIDSGKTTFLKTLAGLIKPYKGVIKIDGVVVYRSGERKGKEIYISPERRCVGYVPQELILYPHLTIYQHMVLAVKTLKKV
;
A
#
# COMPACT_ATOMS: atom_id res chain seq x y z
N MET A 1 8.68 -8.02 -16.51
CA MET A 1 9.67 -7.71 -15.45
C MET A 1 9.74 -8.91 -14.52
N SER A 2 10.93 -9.40 -14.18
CA SER A 2 11.12 -10.49 -13.21
C SER A 2 10.89 -9.99 -11.79
N LYS A 3 10.56 -10.87 -10.84
CA LYS A 3 10.42 -10.52 -9.42
C LYS A 3 11.75 -9.97 -8.87
N GLY A 4 11.68 -8.99 -7.95
CA GLY A 4 12.86 -8.42 -7.29
C GLY A 4 13.50 -7.22 -7.99
N PHE A 5 12.89 -6.71 -9.06
CA PHE A 5 13.30 -5.46 -9.69
C PHE A 5 12.94 -4.23 -8.86
N LYS A 6 13.69 -3.14 -9.04
CA LYS A 6 13.45 -1.84 -8.40
C LYS A 6 12.85 -0.88 -9.42
N VAL A 7 11.86 -0.10 -9.01
CA VAL A 7 11.21 0.92 -9.84
C VAL A 7 11.30 2.25 -9.12
N ALA A 8 11.62 3.31 -9.85
CA ALA A 8 11.54 4.68 -9.38
C ALA A 8 10.39 5.41 -10.08
N LEU A 9 9.63 6.20 -9.33
CA LEU A 9 8.62 7.11 -9.86
C LEU A 9 9.15 8.54 -9.76
N LEU A 10 9.48 9.16 -10.89
CA LEU A 10 10.14 10.48 -10.95
C LEU A 10 9.20 11.58 -11.46
N GLY A 11 9.60 12.85 -11.25
CA GLY A 11 8.89 14.06 -11.72
C GLY A 11 8.79 15.17 -10.66
N PRO A 12 8.07 16.27 -10.94
CA PRO A 12 8.03 17.46 -10.09
C PRO A 12 7.39 17.24 -8.71
N ILE A 13 7.60 18.20 -7.80
CA ILE A 13 6.80 18.34 -6.57
C ILE A 13 5.31 18.44 -6.97
N ASP A 14 4.43 17.87 -6.15
CA ASP A 14 2.97 17.84 -6.37
C ASP A 14 2.47 17.13 -7.63
N SER A 15 3.33 16.42 -8.35
CA SER A 15 2.91 15.53 -9.45
C SER A 15 2.15 14.26 -9.00
N GLY A 16 1.87 14.12 -7.70
CA GLY A 16 1.05 13.03 -7.16
C GLY A 16 1.78 11.73 -6.82
N LYS A 17 3.13 11.71 -6.73
CA LYS A 17 3.91 10.49 -6.43
C LYS A 17 3.53 9.85 -5.10
N THR A 18 3.51 10.66 -4.05
CA THR A 18 3.15 10.22 -2.70
C THR A 18 1.72 9.72 -2.69
N THR A 19 0.81 10.40 -3.38
CA THR A 19 -0.58 9.97 -3.54
C THR A 19 -0.67 8.63 -4.26
N PHE A 20 0.10 8.44 -5.34
CA PHE A 20 0.16 7.19 -6.09
C PHE A 20 0.65 6.02 -5.23
N LEU A 21 1.77 6.20 -4.51
CA LEU A 21 2.31 5.15 -3.62
C LEU A 21 1.35 4.84 -2.47
N LYS A 22 0.76 5.85 -1.82
CA LYS A 22 -0.27 5.66 -0.79
C LYS A 22 -1.51 4.95 -1.34
N THR A 23 -1.88 5.22 -2.59
CA THR A 23 -3.02 4.58 -3.27
C THR A 23 -2.76 3.10 -3.54
N LEU A 24 -1.54 2.75 -4.00
CA LEU A 24 -1.11 1.36 -4.16
C LEU A 24 -1.14 0.61 -2.82
N ALA A 25 -0.59 1.23 -1.76
CA ALA A 25 -0.62 0.69 -0.40
C ALA A 25 -2.03 0.62 0.21
N GLY A 26 -3.02 1.31 -0.38
CA GLY A 26 -4.41 1.35 0.11
C GLY A 26 -4.67 2.41 1.19
N LEU A 27 -3.69 3.26 1.49
CA LEU A 27 -3.82 4.36 2.44
C LEU A 27 -4.66 5.52 1.88
N ILE A 28 -4.80 5.59 0.55
CA ILE A 28 -5.70 6.50 -0.15
C ILE A 28 -6.59 5.66 -1.08
N LYS A 29 -7.91 5.84 -1.01
CA LYS A 29 -8.84 5.23 -1.95
C LYS A 29 -8.83 6.02 -3.26
N PRO A 30 -8.54 5.39 -4.41
CA PRO A 30 -8.61 6.08 -5.69
C PRO A 30 -10.05 6.38 -6.09
N TYR A 31 -10.23 7.39 -6.94
CA TYR A 31 -11.54 7.78 -7.46
C TYR A 31 -12.14 6.72 -8.40
N LYS A 32 -11.32 6.20 -9.32
CA LYS A 32 -11.72 5.20 -10.33
C LYS A 32 -10.54 4.30 -10.71
N GLY A 33 -10.84 3.19 -11.39
CA GLY A 33 -9.84 2.31 -12.00
C GLY A 33 -9.70 0.97 -11.30
N VAL A 34 -8.57 0.30 -11.52
CA VAL A 34 -8.29 -1.04 -11.01
C VAL A 34 -6.84 -1.12 -10.53
N ILE A 35 -6.62 -1.74 -9.37
CA ILE A 35 -5.27 -2.06 -8.87
C ILE A 35 -5.18 -3.57 -8.69
N LYS A 36 -4.13 -4.16 -9.27
CA LYS A 36 -3.80 -5.57 -9.11
C LYS A 36 -2.41 -5.72 -8.49
N ILE A 37 -2.28 -6.62 -7.52
CA ILE A 37 -1.01 -6.97 -6.86
C ILE A 37 -0.90 -8.48 -6.92
N ASP A 38 0.20 -9.00 -7.48
CA ASP A 38 0.41 -10.43 -7.70
C ASP A 38 -0.81 -11.14 -8.34
N GLY A 39 -1.44 -10.48 -9.32
CA GLY A 39 -2.64 -10.97 -10.02
C GLY A 39 -3.96 -10.78 -9.27
N VAL A 40 -3.93 -10.47 -7.97
CA VAL A 40 -5.12 -10.24 -7.14
C VAL A 40 -5.63 -8.82 -7.29
N VAL A 41 -6.93 -8.67 -7.56
CA VAL A 41 -7.59 -7.36 -7.61
C VAL A 41 -7.78 -6.84 -6.18
N VAL A 42 -6.98 -5.84 -5.79
CA VAL A 42 -7.07 -5.22 -4.45
C VAL A 42 -7.95 -3.98 -4.44
N TYR A 43 -8.18 -3.39 -5.61
CA TYR A 43 -9.14 -2.30 -5.80
C TYR A 43 -9.79 -2.41 -7.18
N ARG A 44 -11.10 -2.16 -7.23
CA ARG A 44 -11.84 -1.90 -8.47
C ARG A 44 -12.98 -0.95 -8.15
N SER A 45 -13.08 0.14 -8.90
CA SER A 45 -14.23 1.04 -8.81
C SER A 45 -15.52 0.32 -9.22
N GLY A 46 -16.58 0.48 -8.44
CA GLY A 46 -17.92 -0.01 -8.78
C GLY A 46 -18.57 0.86 -9.85
N GLU A 47 -18.11 0.80 -11.10
CA GLU A 47 -18.83 1.44 -12.21
C GLU A 47 -20.12 0.67 -12.52
N ARG A 48 -21.04 1.29 -13.27
CA ARG A 48 -22.47 0.95 -13.49
C ARG A 48 -22.89 -0.54 -13.61
N LYS A 49 -21.98 -1.49 -13.81
CA LYS A 49 -22.26 -2.94 -13.94
C LYS A 49 -21.38 -3.85 -13.06
N GLY A 50 -20.52 -3.33 -12.18
CA GLY A 50 -19.59 -4.13 -11.37
C GLY A 50 -19.63 -3.78 -9.87
N LYS A 51 -19.46 -4.79 -9.02
CA LYS A 51 -19.30 -4.60 -7.57
C LYS A 51 -17.97 -3.91 -7.26
N GLU A 52 -17.99 -2.90 -6.39
CA GLU A 52 -16.76 -2.29 -5.87
C GLU A 52 -15.94 -3.33 -5.11
N ILE A 53 -14.62 -3.32 -5.35
CA ILE A 53 -13.66 -4.11 -4.59
C ILE A 53 -12.73 -3.12 -3.89
N TYR A 54 -12.58 -3.28 -2.57
CA TYR A 54 -11.62 -2.53 -1.77
C TYR A 54 -11.03 -3.43 -0.69
N ILE A 55 -9.80 -3.88 -0.89
CA ILE A 55 -9.02 -4.62 0.12
C ILE A 55 -8.29 -3.59 0.98
N SER A 56 -8.42 -3.73 2.31
CA SER A 56 -7.76 -2.85 3.29
C SER A 56 -6.24 -2.98 3.22
N PRO A 57 -5.48 -1.91 3.55
CA PRO A 57 -4.01 -1.88 3.43
C PRO A 57 -3.29 -3.10 4.00
N GLU A 58 -3.66 -3.50 5.22
CA GLU A 58 -3.04 -4.60 5.95
C GLU A 58 -3.28 -5.98 5.30
N ARG A 59 -4.20 -6.09 4.35
CA ARG A 59 -4.50 -7.31 3.58
C ARG A 59 -3.94 -7.30 2.16
N ARG A 60 -3.24 -6.23 1.73
CA ARG A 60 -2.68 -6.12 0.38
C ARG A 60 -1.31 -6.79 0.20
N CYS A 61 -0.71 -7.30 1.29
CA CYS A 61 0.66 -7.83 1.31
C CYS A 61 1.70 -6.82 0.76
N VAL A 62 1.47 -5.53 0.99
CA VAL A 62 2.38 -4.43 0.59
C VAL A 62 2.94 -3.76 1.83
N GLY A 63 4.27 -3.71 1.94
CA GLY A 63 4.95 -2.87 2.91
C GLY A 63 5.00 -1.41 2.42
N TYR A 64 4.68 -0.47 3.31
CA TYR A 64 4.80 0.95 3.04
C TYR A 64 5.69 1.61 4.10
N VAL A 65 6.75 2.27 3.66
CA VAL A 65 7.63 3.07 4.52
C VAL A 65 7.41 4.54 4.16
N PRO A 66 6.80 5.34 5.04
CA PRO A 66 6.56 6.76 4.80
C PRO A 66 7.88 7.55 4.81
N GLN A 67 7.82 8.77 4.27
CA GLN A 67 8.94 9.71 4.30
C GLN A 67 9.24 10.20 5.72
N GLU A 68 8.20 10.42 6.52
CA GLU A 68 8.31 10.83 7.92
C GLU A 68 8.59 9.62 8.81
N LEU A 69 9.42 9.83 9.83
CA LEU A 69 9.78 8.80 10.78
C LEU A 69 8.62 8.55 11.76
N ILE A 70 8.03 7.35 11.71
CA ILE A 70 7.00 6.93 12.66
C ILE A 70 7.64 6.04 13.72
N LEU A 71 8.13 6.66 14.79
CA LEU A 71 8.56 5.95 16.00
C LEU A 71 7.55 6.15 17.14
N TYR A 72 7.26 5.05 17.82
CA TYR A 72 6.49 4.96 19.05
C TYR A 72 7.49 5.08 20.20
N PRO A 73 7.53 6.21 20.91
CA PRO A 73 8.60 6.48 21.89
C PRO A 73 8.65 5.49 23.06
N HIS A 74 7.53 4.83 23.32
CA HIS A 74 7.37 3.85 24.40
C HIS A 74 7.76 2.42 24.00
N LEU A 75 8.18 2.19 22.75
CA LEU A 75 8.60 0.88 22.26
C LEU A 75 10.11 0.85 22.04
N THR A 76 10.73 -0.26 22.48
CA THR A 76 12.11 -0.61 22.09
C THR A 76 12.21 -0.85 20.58
N ILE A 77 13.43 -0.80 20.04
CA ILE A 77 13.70 -1.11 18.62
C ILE A 77 13.18 -2.51 18.26
N TYR A 78 13.38 -3.50 19.13
CA TYR A 78 12.87 -4.85 18.92
C TYR A 78 11.34 -4.90 18.85
N GLN A 79 10.65 -4.22 19.77
CA GLN A 79 9.20 -4.13 19.76
C GLN A 79 8.66 -3.45 18.49
N HIS A 80 9.34 -2.41 18.02
CA HIS A 80 9.07 -1.75 16.73
C HIS A 80 9.12 -2.72 15.55
N MET A 81 10.23 -3.47 15.43
CA MET A 81 10.44 -4.41 14.33
C MET A 81 9.40 -5.53 14.31
N VAL A 82 9.02 -6.03 15.49
CA VAL A 82 8.09 -7.17 15.60
C VAL A 82 6.62 -6.74 15.53
N LEU A 83 6.30 -5.48 15.82
CA LEU A 83 4.92 -4.96 15.77
C LEU A 83 4.26 -5.19 14.40
N ALA A 84 5.00 -4.91 13.32
CA ALA A 84 4.53 -5.15 11.95
C ALA A 84 4.35 -6.64 11.65
N VAL A 85 5.20 -7.51 12.21
CA VAL A 85 5.14 -8.97 11.96
C VAL A 85 3.96 -9.61 12.69
N LYS A 86 3.65 -9.18 13.91
CA LYS A 86 2.54 -9.72 14.72
C LYS A 86 1.16 -9.46 14.11
N THR A 87 1.02 -8.40 13.31
CA THR A 87 -0.25 -8.01 12.69
C THR A 87 -0.48 -8.62 11.32
N LEU A 88 0.55 -9.25 10.72
CA LEU A 88 0.40 -10.01 9.48
C LEU A 88 -0.40 -11.29 9.74
N LYS A 89 -1.67 -11.29 9.33
CA LYS A 89 -2.43 -12.55 9.21
C LYS A 89 -1.80 -13.37 8.09
N LYS A 90 -1.49 -14.64 8.36
CA LYS A 90 -1.19 -15.61 7.29
C LYS A 90 -2.43 -15.66 6.39
N VAL A 91 -2.23 -15.28 5.13
CA VAL A 91 -3.19 -15.50 4.05
C VAL A 91 -3.21 -16.98 3.72
#